data_AF-A0A4P7NXP2-F1
#
_entry.id   AF-A0A4P7NXP2-F1
#
_cell.length_a   1.000
_cell.length_b   1.000
_cell.length_c   1.000
_cell.angle_alpha   90.00
_cell.angle_beta   90.00
_cell.angle_gamma   90.00
#
_symmetry.space_group_name_H-M   'P 1'
#
loop_
_entity.id
_entity.type
_entity.pdbx_description
1 polymer ?
#
loop_
_entity_poly.entity_id
_entity_poly.type
_entity_poly.pdbx_seq_one_letter_code
_entity_poly.pdbx_strand_id
1 'polypeptide(L)'
;MNKSEITPALQYFFKKLERKSEEVRQHKLATEDKKEIVPFDEVERFARAIMTQNIFIHTVGVNGKPESTILTKAMFSINKVVRLYYSTSLDEDRQGYLRIHPDRNKQLIVVERLHGFRPKPEILYASLDECHVIRFFVGWLMRRIDWEKTKIDNLDLYKKFVDLERKALEEAIAAEEAEKQEAQLQQTLDKHFKGKQRIPSSRVK
;
A
#
# COMPACT_ATOMS: atom_id res chain seq x y z
N MET A 1 47.77 -7.52 -27.64
CA MET A 1 47.52 -8.35 -26.43
C MET A 1 47.31 -7.41 -25.24
N ASN A 2 46.07 -7.21 -24.80
CA ASN A 2 45.77 -6.38 -23.62
C ASN A 2 46.00 -7.20 -22.34
N LYS A 3 47.09 -6.91 -21.62
CA LYS A 3 47.21 -7.26 -20.20
C LYS A 3 46.47 -6.17 -19.42
N SER A 4 45.30 -6.49 -18.88
CA SER A 4 44.59 -5.64 -17.93
C SER A 4 45.43 -5.47 -16.68
N GLU A 5 46.15 -4.34 -16.58
CA GLU A 5 46.97 -3.99 -15.42
C GLU A 5 46.07 -3.50 -14.27
N ILE A 6 45.54 -4.45 -13.49
CA ILE A 6 44.96 -4.12 -12.19
C ILE A 6 46.10 -3.55 -11.33
N THR A 7 46.05 -2.25 -11.06
CA THR A 7 47.07 -1.56 -10.26
C THR A 7 47.05 -2.06 -8.81
N PRO A 8 48.16 -1.94 -8.06
CA PRO A 8 48.21 -2.33 -6.64
C PRO A 8 47.16 -1.63 -5.77
N ALA A 9 46.81 -0.38 -6.09
CA ALA A 9 45.75 0.35 -5.42
C ALA A 9 44.37 -0.29 -5.64
N LEU A 10 44.07 -0.74 -6.86
CA LEU A 10 42.84 -1.47 -7.17
C LEU A 10 42.80 -2.84 -6.47
N GLN A 11 43.92 -3.57 -6.44
CA GLN A 11 44.00 -4.83 -5.69
C GLN A 11 43.75 -4.63 -4.19
N TYR A 12 44.32 -3.57 -3.59
CA TYR A 12 44.09 -3.24 -2.19
C TYR A 12 42.62 -2.89 -1.92
N PHE A 13 42.01 -2.07 -2.78
CA PHE A 13 40.60 -1.73 -2.69
C PHE A 13 39.70 -2.97 -2.76
N PHE A 14 39.91 -3.83 -3.76
CA PHE A 14 39.12 -5.06 -3.92
C PHE A 14 39.31 -6.04 -2.76
N LYS A 15 40.53 -6.22 -2.23
CA LYS A 15 40.76 -7.04 -1.02
C LYS A 15 40.03 -6.49 0.21
N LYS A 16 40.00 -5.16 0.39
CA LYS A 16 39.23 -4.52 1.46
C LYS A 16 37.73 -4.73 1.27
N LEU A 17 37.26 -4.68 0.02
CA LEU A 17 35.85 -4.86 -0.34
C LEU A 17 35.41 -6.31 -0.10
N GLU A 18 36.23 -7.30 -0.50
CA GLU A 18 36.01 -8.73 -0.21
C GLU A 18 35.95 -8.99 1.29
N ARG A 19 36.93 -8.50 2.06
CA ARG A 19 36.94 -8.67 3.51
C ARG A 19 35.69 -8.07 4.15
N LYS A 20 35.28 -6.88 3.71
CA LYS A 20 34.08 -6.24 4.25
C LYS A 20 32.79 -6.96 3.85
N SER A 21 32.75 -7.48 2.62
CA SER A 21 31.64 -8.31 2.14
C SER A 21 31.49 -9.57 2.98
N GLU A 22 32.60 -10.25 3.28
CA GLU A 22 32.59 -11.46 4.10
C GLU A 22 32.20 -11.18 5.55
N GLU A 23 32.72 -10.11 6.16
CA GLU A 23 32.28 -9.65 7.49
C GLU A 23 30.75 -9.41 7.52
N VAL A 24 30.21 -8.76 6.50
CA VAL A 24 28.77 -8.50 6.39
C VAL A 24 27.98 -9.80 6.18
N ARG A 25 28.51 -10.75 5.39
CA ARG A 25 27.88 -12.06 5.14
C ARG A 25 27.81 -12.90 6.41
N GLN A 26 28.91 -13.00 7.16
CA GLN A 26 28.97 -13.74 8.42
C GLN A 26 28.06 -13.11 9.48
N HIS A 27 28.02 -11.78 9.56
CA HIS A 27 27.10 -11.08 10.46
C HIS A 27 25.64 -11.32 10.08
N LYS A 28 25.30 -11.38 8.78
CA LYS A 28 23.93 -11.71 8.34
C LYS A 28 23.54 -13.13 8.75
N LEU A 29 24.38 -14.13 8.46
CA LEU A 29 24.15 -15.53 8.84
C LEU A 29 23.93 -15.68 10.35
N ALA A 30 24.76 -15.02 11.17
CA ALA A 30 24.62 -15.05 12.63
C ALA A 30 23.36 -14.34 13.17
N THR A 31 22.75 -13.43 12.40
CA THR A 31 21.57 -12.65 12.82
C THR A 31 20.25 -13.22 12.26
N GLU A 32 20.31 -13.98 11.16
CA GLU A 32 19.13 -14.54 10.50
C GLU A 32 18.48 -15.70 11.29
N ASP A 33 19.23 -16.40 12.14
CA ASP A 33 18.74 -17.57 12.91
C ASP A 33 17.72 -17.26 14.03
N LYS A 34 17.38 -15.99 14.31
CA LYS A 34 16.49 -15.65 15.46
C LYS A 34 15.46 -14.55 15.23
N LYS A 35 15.29 -14.01 14.02
CA LYS A 35 14.36 -12.89 13.80
C LYS A 35 13.29 -13.30 12.81
N GLU A 36 12.06 -13.44 13.32
CA GLU A 36 10.87 -13.64 12.50
C GLU A 36 10.73 -12.52 11.45
N ILE A 37 10.19 -12.89 10.29
CA ILE A 37 9.94 -11.97 9.19
C ILE A 37 8.71 -11.14 9.57
N VAL A 38 8.93 -9.85 9.87
CA VAL A 38 7.83 -8.90 10.06
C VAL A 38 7.14 -8.65 8.71
N PRO A 39 5.81 -8.82 8.63
CA PRO A 39 5.05 -8.58 7.39
C PRO A 39 5.13 -7.10 6.99
N PHE A 40 5.20 -6.84 5.69
CA PHE A 40 5.31 -5.48 5.13
C PHE A 40 4.78 -5.36 3.70
N ASP A 41 4.30 -6.46 3.13
CA ASP A 41 4.03 -6.56 1.70
C ASP A 41 2.79 -5.74 1.32
N GLU A 42 1.81 -5.60 2.21
CA GLU A 42 0.62 -4.78 1.99
C GLU A 42 0.93 -3.29 2.14
N VAL A 43 1.76 -2.90 3.12
CA VAL A 43 2.24 -1.51 3.23
C VAL A 43 2.98 -1.08 1.97
N GLU A 44 3.86 -1.94 1.46
CA GLU A 44 4.61 -1.70 0.23
C GLU A 44 3.70 -1.65 -1.00
N ARG A 45 2.76 -2.59 -1.13
CA ARG A 45 1.79 -2.62 -2.22
C ARG A 45 0.93 -1.35 -2.24
N PHE A 46 0.40 -0.95 -1.08
CA PHE A 46 -0.37 0.27 -0.91
C PHE A 46 0.46 1.50 -1.32
N ALA A 47 1.67 1.65 -0.77
CA ALA A 47 2.55 2.77 -1.09
C ALA A 47 2.84 2.84 -2.59
N ARG A 48 3.17 1.72 -3.23
CA ARG A 48 3.40 1.66 -4.68
C ARG A 48 2.17 2.01 -5.49
N ALA A 49 0.99 1.55 -5.10
CA ALA A 49 -0.27 1.86 -5.77
C ALA A 49 -0.56 3.36 -5.73
N ILE A 50 -0.42 4.03 -4.58
CA ILE A 50 -0.70 5.47 -4.49
C ILE A 50 0.39 6.34 -5.13
N MET A 51 1.65 5.87 -5.21
CA MET A 51 2.73 6.59 -5.90
C MET A 51 2.49 6.75 -7.39
N THR A 52 1.74 5.85 -8.03
CA THR A 52 1.45 5.95 -9.47
C THR A 52 0.31 6.92 -9.77
N GLN A 53 -0.38 7.40 -8.75
CA GLN A 53 -1.50 8.32 -8.91
C GLN A 53 -1.02 9.78 -8.94
N ASN A 54 -1.75 10.61 -9.68
CA ASN A 54 -1.52 12.06 -9.74
C ASN A 54 -2.05 12.77 -8.48
N ILE A 55 -1.60 12.33 -7.30
CA ILE A 55 -1.92 12.94 -6.01
C ILE A 55 -0.80 13.93 -5.68
N PHE A 56 -1.19 15.17 -5.40
CA PHE A 56 -0.28 16.24 -5.02
C PHE A 56 -0.32 16.44 -3.51
N ILE A 57 0.84 16.67 -2.91
CA ILE A 57 0.98 16.99 -1.49
C ILE A 57 1.77 18.28 -1.28
N HIS A 58 1.40 19.03 -0.25
CA HIS A 58 2.17 20.16 0.23
C HIS A 58 3.46 19.68 0.90
N THR A 59 4.58 20.14 0.36
CA THR A 59 5.94 19.88 0.84
C THR A 59 6.69 21.20 0.97
N VAL A 60 7.80 21.20 1.70
CA VAL A 60 8.73 22.32 1.70
C VAL A 60 9.79 22.06 0.63
N GLY A 61 9.84 22.93 -0.38
CA GLY A 61 10.76 22.80 -1.48
C GLY A 61 12.18 23.24 -1.14
N VAL A 62 13.05 23.18 -2.15
CA VAL A 62 14.49 23.44 -1.99
C VAL A 62 14.79 24.80 -1.38
N ASN A 63 14.00 25.79 -1.76
CA ASN A 63 14.11 27.19 -1.34
C ASN A 63 13.48 27.47 0.04
N GLY A 64 13.00 26.44 0.74
CA GLY A 64 12.30 26.56 2.02
C GLY A 64 10.85 27.07 1.91
N LYS A 65 10.33 27.23 0.69
CA LYS A 65 8.94 27.67 0.46
C LYS A 65 8.01 26.46 0.35
N PRO A 66 6.74 26.58 0.79
CA PRO A 66 5.72 25.59 0.51
C PRO A 66 5.55 25.41 -1.00
N GLU A 67 5.57 24.16 -1.44
CA GLU A 67 5.32 23.77 -2.82
C GLU A 67 4.40 22.56 -2.88
N SER A 68 3.75 22.39 -4.01
CA SER A 68 2.86 21.26 -4.26
C SER A 68 3.55 20.26 -5.16
N THR A 69 3.85 19.09 -4.60
CA THR A 69 4.69 18.06 -5.19
C THR A 69 3.88 16.79 -5.38
N ILE A 70 3.98 16.19 -6.58
CA ILE A 70 3.34 14.90 -6.86
C ILE A 70 3.97 13.79 -6.01
N LEU A 71 3.13 12.89 -5.46
CA LEU A 71 3.59 11.79 -4.59
C LEU A 71 4.70 10.95 -5.21
N THR A 72 4.66 10.69 -6.52
CA THR A 72 5.70 9.93 -7.24
C THR A 72 7.10 10.53 -7.08
N LYS A 73 7.21 11.85 -6.90
CA LYS A 73 8.50 12.54 -6.68
C LYS A 73 8.88 12.60 -5.20
N ALA A 74 7.89 12.72 -4.32
CA ALA A 74 8.10 12.84 -2.89
C ALA A 74 8.30 11.49 -2.20
N MET A 75 7.90 10.37 -2.82
CA MET A 75 7.86 9.07 -2.16
C MET A 75 8.70 8.02 -2.88
N PHE A 76 9.30 7.13 -2.09
CA PHE A 76 10.07 5.98 -2.56
C PHE A 76 9.68 4.74 -1.75
N SER A 77 9.52 3.59 -2.42
CA SER A 77 9.34 2.29 -1.77
C SER A 77 10.37 1.30 -2.30
N ILE A 78 11.39 0.98 -1.51
CA ILE A 78 12.49 0.10 -1.91
C ILE A 78 12.92 -0.74 -0.70
N ASN A 79 13.18 -2.03 -0.91
CA ASN A 79 13.73 -2.96 0.11
C ASN A 79 12.94 -2.96 1.43
N LYS A 80 11.61 -3.05 1.37
CA LYS A 80 10.71 -2.98 2.55
C LYS A 80 10.86 -1.69 3.36
N VAL A 81 11.20 -0.59 2.69
CA VAL A 81 11.25 0.75 3.31
C VAL A 81 10.48 1.71 2.41
N VAL A 82 9.47 2.36 3.00
CA VAL A 82 8.76 3.48 2.37
C VAL A 82 9.31 4.78 2.96
N ARG A 83 9.73 5.72 2.12
CA ARG A 83 10.15 7.07 2.52
C ARG A 83 9.30 8.10 1.82
N LEU A 84 8.73 9.03 2.58
CA LEU A 84 7.97 10.15 2.05
C LEU A 84 8.60 11.46 2.51
N TYR A 85 9.21 12.18 1.58
CA TYR A 85 9.82 13.47 1.81
C TYR A 85 8.73 14.54 1.89
N TYR A 86 8.69 15.23 3.03
CA TYR A 86 7.82 16.39 3.24
C TYR A 86 8.59 17.70 3.24
N SER A 87 9.92 17.64 3.35
CA SER A 87 10.81 18.77 3.21
C SER A 87 12.06 18.34 2.47
N THR A 88 12.26 18.89 1.27
CA THR A 88 13.41 18.65 0.41
C THR A 88 14.18 19.96 0.28
N SER A 89 15.16 20.18 1.14
CA SER A 89 16.05 21.34 1.09
C SER A 89 17.47 20.94 0.70
N LEU A 90 18.23 21.87 0.12
CA LEU A 90 19.70 21.74 -0.02
C LEU A 90 20.40 21.85 1.34
N ASP A 91 19.75 22.53 2.29
CA ASP A 91 20.19 22.59 3.68
C ASP A 91 19.77 21.30 4.39
N GLU A 92 20.76 20.47 4.76
CA GLU A 92 20.52 19.19 5.44
C GLU A 92 19.75 19.37 6.76
N ASP A 93 19.92 20.53 7.43
CA ASP A 93 19.20 20.86 8.66
C ASP A 93 17.69 21.05 8.48
N ARG A 94 17.25 21.23 7.25
CA ARG A 94 15.83 21.42 6.92
C ARG A 94 15.20 20.24 6.23
N GLN A 95 15.99 19.23 5.85
CA GLN A 95 15.46 18.05 5.17
C GLN A 95 14.58 17.23 6.13
N GLY A 96 13.47 16.71 5.63
CA GLY A 96 12.49 15.99 6.43
C GLY A 96 11.78 14.91 5.65
N TYR A 97 11.74 13.71 6.21
CA TYR A 97 10.95 12.62 5.64
C TYR A 97 10.34 11.73 6.72
N LEU A 98 9.21 11.14 6.35
CA LEU A 98 8.60 10.03 7.04
C LEU A 98 9.24 8.72 6.54
N ARG A 99 9.54 7.80 7.44
CA ARG A 99 10.08 6.48 7.11
C ARG A 99 9.18 5.40 7.71
N ILE A 100 8.72 4.47 6.88
CA ILE A 100 7.95 3.30 7.30
C ILE A 100 8.77 2.06 6.97
N HIS A 101 9.05 1.21 7.95
CA HIS A 101 9.82 -0.01 7.74
C HIS A 101 9.50 -1.07 8.81
N PRO A 102 9.75 -2.36 8.52
CA PRO A 102 9.76 -3.38 9.55
C PRO A 102 11.00 -3.23 10.44
N ASP A 103 10.80 -3.24 11.75
CA ASP A 103 11.85 -3.31 12.77
C ASP A 103 11.91 -4.74 13.31
N ARG A 104 12.96 -5.47 12.92
CA ARG A 104 13.16 -6.87 13.34
C ARG A 104 13.55 -7.03 14.81
N ASN A 105 14.04 -5.98 15.46
CA ASN A 105 14.37 -6.04 16.88
C ASN A 105 13.11 -5.90 17.72
N LYS A 106 12.21 -4.99 17.31
CA LYS A 106 10.95 -4.75 17.99
C LYS A 106 9.83 -5.69 17.55
N GLN A 107 10.03 -6.42 16.45
CA GLN A 107 9.00 -7.24 15.80
C GLN A 107 7.76 -6.41 15.44
N LEU A 108 7.97 -5.17 14.97
CA LEU A 108 6.89 -4.22 14.65
C LEU A 108 7.18 -3.51 13.34
N ILE A 109 6.14 -3.03 12.67
CA ILE A 109 6.28 -2.04 11.61
C ILE A 109 6.30 -0.67 12.28
N VAL A 110 7.34 0.11 12.01
CA VAL A 110 7.59 1.39 12.66
C VAL A 110 7.46 2.51 11.63
N VAL A 111 6.75 3.56 12.03
CA VAL A 111 6.65 4.83 11.32
C VAL A 111 7.44 5.88 12.09
N GLU A 112 8.47 6.42 11.46
CA GLU A 112 9.40 7.35 12.08
C GLU A 112 9.49 8.66 11.30
N ARG A 113 9.73 9.75 12.01
CA ARG A 113 10.09 11.05 11.47
C ARG A 113 11.60 11.23 11.57
N LEU A 114 12.21 11.65 10.49
CA LEU A 114 13.61 12.06 10.44
C LEU A 114 13.67 13.49 9.90
N HIS A 115 14.28 14.40 10.66
CA HIS A 115 14.36 15.81 10.32
C HIS A 115 15.69 16.44 10.74
N GLY A 116 16.33 17.16 9.82
CA GLY A 116 17.58 17.89 10.03
C GLY A 116 18.85 17.08 9.82
N PHE A 117 20.00 17.70 10.13
CA PHE A 117 21.32 17.08 9.98
C PHE A 117 21.53 15.97 11.00
N ARG A 118 21.91 14.77 10.53
CA ARG A 118 22.08 13.56 11.36
C ARG A 118 20.87 13.33 12.28
N PRO A 119 19.68 13.18 11.71
CA PRO A 119 18.44 13.18 12.47
C PRO A 119 18.38 11.95 13.38
N LYS A 120 17.97 12.15 14.63
CA LYS A 120 17.56 11.04 15.48
C LYS A 120 16.14 10.63 15.06
N PRO A 121 15.91 9.34 14.76
CA PRO A 121 14.58 8.88 14.41
C PRO A 121 13.61 9.08 15.58
N GLU A 122 12.49 9.74 15.30
CA GLU A 122 11.39 9.89 16.23
C GLU A 122 10.25 8.96 15.81
N ILE A 123 9.87 8.04 16.68
CA ILE A 123 8.80 7.10 16.39
C ILE A 123 7.47 7.84 16.52
N LEU A 124 6.74 7.94 15.43
CA LEU A 124 5.39 8.53 15.41
C LEU A 124 4.31 7.48 15.63
N TYR A 125 4.52 6.27 15.12
CA TYR A 125 3.57 5.16 15.22
C TYR A 125 4.28 3.82 15.10
N ALA A 126 3.75 2.77 15.72
CA ALA A 126 4.23 1.41 15.56
C ALA A 126 3.08 0.42 15.74
N SER A 127 3.05 -0.63 14.92
CA SER A 127 2.01 -1.66 14.97
C SER A 127 2.53 -2.99 14.38
N LEU A 128 1.95 -4.09 14.84
CA LEU A 128 2.11 -5.42 14.23
C LEU A 128 1.28 -5.53 12.94
N ASP A 129 0.13 -4.87 12.91
CA ASP A 129 -0.85 -4.93 11.82
C ASP A 129 -0.55 -3.87 10.74
N GLU A 130 -0.35 -4.34 9.51
CA GLU A 130 -0.17 -3.54 8.31
C GLU A 130 -1.34 -2.57 8.07
N CYS A 131 -2.58 -3.00 8.30
CA CYS A 131 -3.77 -2.18 8.11
C CYS A 131 -3.75 -0.94 9.03
N HIS A 132 -3.32 -1.12 10.27
CA HIS A 132 -3.20 -0.01 11.23
C HIS A 132 -2.12 0.99 10.82
N VAL A 133 -0.99 0.50 10.30
CA VAL A 133 0.06 1.37 9.75
C VAL A 133 -0.45 2.14 8.52
N ILE A 134 -1.17 1.47 7.62
CA ILE A 134 -1.77 2.10 6.44
C ILE A 134 -2.78 3.18 6.87
N ARG A 135 -3.63 2.92 7.86
CA ARG A 135 -4.57 3.92 8.41
C ARG A 135 -3.86 5.15 8.95
N PHE A 136 -2.79 4.96 9.75
CA PHE A 136 -1.96 6.07 10.21
C PHE A 136 -1.38 6.85 9.03
N PHE A 137 -0.85 6.13 8.04
CA PHE A 137 -0.20 6.72 6.89
C PHE A 137 -1.18 7.53 6.01
N VAL A 138 -2.38 7.00 5.77
CA VAL A 138 -3.48 7.72 5.12
C VAL A 138 -3.85 8.98 5.89
N GLY A 139 -4.06 8.89 7.21
CA GLY A 139 -4.37 10.07 8.03
C GLY A 139 -3.26 11.13 8.03
N TRP A 140 -2.00 10.70 7.89
CA TRP A 140 -0.87 11.61 7.71
C TRP A 140 -0.90 12.30 6.33
N LEU A 141 -1.21 11.56 5.27
CA LEU A 141 -1.31 12.04 3.88
C LEU A 141 -2.48 13.02 3.70
N MET A 142 -3.66 12.68 4.21
CA MET A 142 -4.89 13.48 4.05
C MET A 142 -4.73 14.94 4.52
N ARG A 143 -3.90 15.17 5.55
CA ARG A 143 -3.58 16.51 6.07
C ARG A 143 -2.67 17.33 5.16
N ARG A 144 -2.10 16.72 4.13
CA ARG A 144 -1.10 17.31 3.24
C ARG A 144 -1.49 17.27 1.78
N ILE A 145 -2.57 16.59 1.41
CA ILE A 145 -3.05 16.61 0.03
C ILE A 145 -3.36 18.05 -0.37
N ASP A 146 -2.80 18.46 -1.50
CA ASP A 146 -3.18 19.67 -2.18
C ASP A 146 -4.46 19.36 -2.96
N TRP A 147 -5.60 19.75 -2.40
CA TRP A 147 -6.92 19.54 -2.97
C TRP A 147 -7.22 20.46 -4.16
N GLU A 148 -6.47 21.54 -4.34
CA GLU A 148 -6.62 22.40 -5.51
C GLU A 148 -6.09 21.70 -6.75
N LYS A 149 -4.92 21.03 -6.63
CA LYS A 149 -4.28 20.29 -7.73
C LYS A 149 -4.75 18.84 -7.86
N THR A 150 -5.03 18.16 -6.76
CA THR A 150 -5.46 16.76 -6.79
C THR A 150 -6.90 16.66 -7.27
N LYS A 151 -7.11 16.14 -8.47
CA LYS A 151 -8.45 15.90 -9.03
C LYS A 151 -8.81 14.42 -8.87
N ILE A 152 -9.72 14.13 -7.94
CA ILE A 152 -10.14 12.76 -7.59
C ILE A 152 -10.66 12.01 -8.83
N ASP A 153 -11.47 12.68 -9.65
CA ASP A 153 -12.05 12.09 -10.87
C ASP A 153 -10.99 11.69 -11.91
N ASN A 154 -9.78 12.22 -11.83
CA ASN A 154 -8.67 11.90 -12.71
C ASN A 154 -7.79 10.75 -12.17
N LEU A 155 -8.04 10.25 -10.96
CA LEU A 155 -7.26 9.16 -10.38
C LEU A 155 -7.74 7.82 -10.96
N ASP A 156 -6.84 7.08 -11.59
CA ASP A 156 -7.17 5.79 -12.21
C ASP A 156 -7.65 4.76 -11.18
N LEU A 157 -7.08 4.77 -9.97
CA LEU A 157 -7.55 3.91 -8.89
C LEU A 157 -8.95 4.28 -8.42
N TYR A 158 -9.30 5.57 -8.44
CA TYR A 158 -10.65 6.01 -8.05
C TYR A 158 -11.71 5.56 -9.07
N LYS A 159 -11.41 5.68 -10.37
CA LYS A 159 -12.30 5.17 -11.43
C LYS A 159 -12.58 3.67 -11.26
N LYS A 160 -11.51 2.89 -11.05
CA LYS A 160 -11.62 1.44 -10.76
C LYS A 160 -12.46 1.17 -9.52
N PHE A 161 -12.29 1.96 -8.47
CA PHE A 161 -13.08 1.85 -7.24
C PHE A 161 -14.57 2.09 -7.51
N VAL A 162 -14.92 3.17 -8.20
CA VAL A 162 -16.32 3.49 -8.57
C VAL A 162 -16.93 2.40 -9.45
N ASP A 163 -16.18 1.86 -10.40
CA ASP A 163 -16.66 0.76 -11.26
C ASP A 163 -16.94 -0.51 -10.46
N LEU A 164 -16.14 -0.82 -9.45
CA LEU A 164 -16.36 -1.96 -8.55
C LEU A 164 -17.61 -1.74 -7.69
N GLU A 165 -17.81 -0.55 -7.13
CA GLU A 165 -19.02 -0.24 -6.36
C GLU A 165 -20.29 -0.31 -7.21
N ARG A 166 -20.23 0.17 -8.46
CA ARG A 166 -21.35 0.08 -9.41
C ARG A 166 -21.72 -1.35 -9.72
N LYS A 167 -20.74 -2.21 -10.02
CA LYS A 167 -20.98 -3.64 -10.27
C LYS A 167 -21.58 -4.34 -9.06
N ALA A 168 -21.07 -4.07 -7.86
CA ALA A 168 -21.61 -4.66 -6.63
C ALA A 168 -23.08 -4.25 -6.40
N LEU A 169 -23.43 -3.00 -6.73
CA LEU A 169 -24.80 -2.52 -6.65
C LEU A 169 -25.71 -3.19 -7.70
N GLU A 170 -25.25 -3.30 -8.95
CA GLU A 170 -25.98 -3.98 -10.03
C GLU A 170 -26.23 -5.46 -9.71
N GLU A 171 -25.24 -6.16 -9.16
CA GLU A 171 -25.38 -7.55 -8.70
C GLU A 171 -26.39 -7.69 -7.56
N ALA A 172 -26.38 -6.76 -6.60
CA ALA A 172 -27.35 -6.75 -5.51
C ALA A 172 -28.80 -6.52 -6.01
N ILE A 173 -28.99 -5.60 -6.96
CA ILE A 173 -30.30 -5.34 -7.58
C ILE A 173 -30.77 -6.56 -8.37
N ALA A 174 -29.89 -7.17 -9.17
CA ALA A 174 -30.23 -8.35 -9.96
C ALA A 174 -30.60 -9.55 -9.07
N ALA A 175 -29.91 -9.73 -7.94
CA ALA A 175 -30.25 -10.75 -6.95
C ALA A 175 -31.64 -10.50 -6.34
N GLU A 176 -31.94 -9.26 -5.96
CA GLU A 176 -33.26 -8.90 -5.41
C GLU A 176 -34.39 -9.07 -6.44
N GLU A 177 -34.13 -8.74 -7.71
CA GLU A 177 -35.09 -8.95 -8.80
C GLU A 177 -35.30 -10.44 -9.09
N ALA A 178 -34.25 -11.27 -9.05
CA ALA A 178 -34.35 -12.70 -9.21
C ALA A 178 -35.19 -13.34 -8.09
N GLU A 179 -34.97 -12.93 -6.83
CA GLU A 179 -35.79 -13.39 -5.70
C GLU A 179 -37.27 -12.99 -5.86
N LYS A 180 -37.55 -11.77 -6.33
CA LYS A 180 -38.93 -11.33 -6.61
C LYS A 180 -39.56 -12.11 -7.76
N GLN A 181 -38.82 -12.41 -8.82
CA GLN A 181 -39.30 -13.20 -9.95
C GLN A 181 -39.57 -14.65 -9.55
N GLU A 182 -38.67 -15.27 -8.78
CA GLU A 182 -38.88 -16.61 -8.22
C GLU A 182 -40.10 -16.64 -7.31
N ALA A 183 -40.27 -15.65 -6.43
CA ALA A 183 -41.45 -15.56 -5.57
C ALA A 183 -42.74 -15.39 -6.39
N GLN A 184 -42.73 -14.60 -7.46
CA GLN A 184 -43.87 -14.45 -8.38
C GLN A 184 -44.16 -15.72 -9.18
N LEU A 185 -43.13 -16.42 -9.66
CA LEU A 185 -43.24 -17.72 -10.32
C LEU A 185 -43.83 -18.76 -9.37
N GLN A 186 -43.31 -18.86 -8.14
CA GLN A 186 -43.81 -19.75 -7.10
C GLN A 186 -45.29 -19.48 -6.80
N GLN A 187 -45.68 -18.20 -6.62
CA GLN A 187 -47.08 -17.82 -6.42
C GLN A 187 -47.96 -18.17 -7.61
N THR A 188 -47.46 -18.00 -8.84
CA THR A 188 -48.19 -18.32 -10.07
C THR A 188 -48.36 -19.83 -10.23
N LEU A 189 -47.31 -20.62 -9.99
CA LEU A 189 -47.36 -22.08 -9.95
C LEU A 189 -48.35 -22.57 -8.88
N ASP A 190 -48.28 -22.02 -7.67
CA ASP A 190 -49.22 -22.33 -6.59
C ASP A 190 -50.68 -22.06 -6.98
N LYS A 191 -50.95 -20.93 -7.64
CA LYS A 191 -52.30 -20.59 -8.12
C LYS A 191 -52.79 -21.52 -9.24
N HIS A 192 -51.91 -21.90 -10.16
CA HIS A 192 -52.29 -22.72 -11.33
C HIS A 192 -52.38 -24.23 -11.04
N PHE A 193 -51.60 -24.76 -10.09
CA PHE A 193 -51.52 -26.20 -9.82
C PHE A 193 -52.29 -26.66 -8.58
N LYS A 194 -52.62 -25.80 -7.59
CA LYS A 194 -53.45 -26.20 -6.42
C LYS A 194 -54.93 -26.44 -6.75
N GLY A 195 -55.41 -26.04 -7.93
CA GLY A 195 -56.82 -26.17 -8.34
C GLY A 195 -57.22 -27.44 -9.08
N LYS A 196 -56.28 -28.30 -9.50
CA LYS A 196 -56.57 -29.45 -10.39
C LYS A 196 -56.59 -30.84 -9.73
N GLN A 197 -56.52 -30.93 -8.40
CA GLN A 197 -56.71 -32.19 -7.66
C GLN A 197 -58.07 -32.25 -6.96
N ARG A 198 -59.16 -32.25 -7.74
CA ARG A 198 -60.41 -32.90 -7.33
C ARG A 198 -60.95 -33.66 -8.53
N ILE A 199 -60.38 -34.84 -8.77
CA ILE A 199 -61.01 -35.85 -9.62
C ILE A 199 -62.33 -36.20 -8.93
N PRO A 200 -63.49 -35.97 -9.55
CA PRO A 200 -64.75 -36.39 -8.95
C PRO A 200 -64.78 -37.93 -8.98
N SER A 201 -64.82 -38.55 -7.81
CA SER A 201 -65.13 -39.98 -7.68
C SER A 201 -66.61 -40.19 -8.02
N SER A 202 -66.97 -40.12 -9.30
CA SER A 202 -68.27 -40.55 -9.77
C SER A 202 -68.27 -42.09 -9.87
N ARG A 203 -69.11 -42.69 -9.02
CA ARG A 203 -69.77 -43.99 -9.19
C ARG A 203 -68.91 -45.16 -9.65
N VAL A 204 -68.52 -46.01 -8.70
CA VAL A 204 -68.49 -47.45 -8.94
C VAL A 204 -69.52 -48.09 -8.03
N LYS A 205 -70.40 -48.87 -8.66
CA LYS A 205 -71.57 -49.55 -8.11
C LYS A 205 -71.21 -50.57 -7.04
#